data_AF-A0A8E2JEK2-F1
#
_entry.id   AF-A0A8E2JEK2-F1
#
_cell.length_a   1.000
_cell.length_b   1.000
_cell.length_c   1.000
_cell.angle_alpha   90.00
_cell.angle_beta   90.00
_cell.angle_gamma   90.00
#
_symmetry.space_group_name_H-M   'P 1'
#
loop_
_entity.id
_entity.type
_entity.pdbx_description
1 polymer ?
#
loop_
_entity_poly.entity_id
_entity_poly.type
_entity_poly.pdbx_seq_one_letter_code
_entity_poly.pdbx_strand_id
1 'polypeptide(L)'
;MGGTKPWPEARVGNKDHTNAAVVIIGAGFSGMCMAIDLIKRNKCHNFIIVEKSSGVGGTWHDNKYPGCCCDVWSLLYSYSFEQNPDWTREYPGQEEILDYLTGVAEKYKLYKYIRFNTSVEEARWDDAELRWKVDVKVSGDKDSEFGNKYTITSDYLVSAVGQLNLPAYPKIPGIDEFKGKMMHSARWDWSYNFEGKKIAVIGNGATAAQIVPEVLKTAASVTIHQRSPNWIIPRSDAEISPLRRLLFRYLPPIRWRARALQMEFREGFHSAVTDADSVFAAQVRTWCTDSMHAALPNRPDLWEKLTPEYSPGCKRVLISDDYYPALASPTCHLETRHIASITTSGIQLADGTAEDYDLIVLATGFRTVEFMHPIRISGRNGRSLSDIWKGGAMALYGTTVLDLPNFGMLYGPNTNLGHNSIVLMIEAQSRYLNALVAPILTARGEGKTLALTPKAERVEAFNKSIQGILNKSSFADPKCQSWYKTPEGRITNNWSGNVVEYQELLGRVEWADFEVLGSGKEVLGKKKETRLGRVREETRVGNLGLVLGAVGVVAVVGGVMLRGDLRGGARRVFG
;
A
#
# COMPACT_ATOMS: atom_id res chain seq x y z
N MET A 1 14.68 52.92 18.26
CA MET A 1 14.82 51.81 19.22
C MET A 1 14.54 50.52 18.49
N GLY A 2 15.59 49.73 18.19
CA GLY A 2 15.41 48.38 17.63
C GLY A 2 14.73 47.49 18.68
N GLY A 3 13.72 46.73 18.27
CA GLY A 3 12.94 45.89 19.19
C GLY A 3 13.84 44.92 19.96
N THR A 4 13.65 44.86 21.28
CA THR A 4 14.36 43.99 22.22
C THR A 4 13.91 42.52 22.16
N LYS A 5 13.05 42.17 21.19
CA LYS A 5 12.63 40.78 21.00
C LYS A 5 13.73 40.04 20.24
N PRO A 6 14.41 39.05 20.85
CA PRO A 6 15.33 38.21 20.11
C PRO A 6 14.61 37.58 18.93
N TRP A 7 15.34 37.36 17.83
CA TRP A 7 14.85 36.59 16.70
C TRP A 7 14.28 35.27 17.25
N PRO A 8 13.06 34.86 16.88
CA PRO A 8 12.46 33.66 17.45
C PRO A 8 13.42 32.50 17.23
N GLU A 9 13.87 31.83 18.29
CA GLU A 9 14.70 30.63 18.16
C GLU A 9 13.95 29.61 17.31
N ALA A 10 14.22 29.60 16.01
CA ALA A 10 13.84 28.50 15.15
C ALA A 10 14.67 27.32 15.66
N ARG A 11 14.01 26.41 16.39
CA ARG A 11 14.64 25.15 16.79
C ARG A 11 15.08 24.44 15.51
N VAL A 12 16.35 24.60 15.16
CA VAL A 12 16.98 23.86 14.07
C VAL A 12 16.79 22.40 14.43
N GLY A 13 16.02 21.66 13.62
CA GLY A 13 15.59 20.28 13.90
C GLY A 13 16.72 19.25 13.91
N ASN A 14 17.98 19.70 13.84
CA ASN A 14 19.17 18.88 13.63
C ASN A 14 20.00 18.65 14.91
N LYS A 15 19.39 18.76 16.11
CA LYS A 15 20.14 18.67 17.39
C LYS A 15 20.87 17.33 17.58
N ASP A 16 20.28 16.25 17.04
CA ASP A 16 20.83 14.91 17.18
C ASP A 16 21.50 14.42 15.88
N HIS A 17 21.60 15.24 14.83
CA HIS A 17 22.27 14.93 13.56
C HIS A 17 21.89 13.56 12.96
N THR A 18 22.78 12.56 13.07
CA THR A 18 22.59 11.19 12.59
C THR A 18 22.26 10.19 13.70
N ASN A 19 21.87 10.67 14.88
CA ASN A 19 21.49 9.87 16.04
C ASN A 19 19.97 9.96 16.28
N ALA A 20 19.22 8.95 15.89
CA ALA A 20 17.76 8.94 16.02
C ALA A 20 17.27 7.98 17.10
N ALA A 21 16.06 8.20 17.63
CA ALA A 21 15.40 7.15 18.39
C ALA A 21 14.81 6.09 17.46
N VAL A 22 14.20 6.53 16.36
CA VAL A 22 13.61 5.66 15.34
C VAL A 22 14.03 6.10 13.94
N VAL A 23 14.40 5.15 13.08
CA VAL A 23 14.54 5.37 11.64
C VAL A 23 13.43 4.63 10.91
N ILE A 24 12.76 5.30 9.98
CA ILE A 24 11.71 4.75 9.12
C ILE A 24 12.21 4.80 7.68
N ILE A 25 12.15 3.67 6.96
CA ILE A 25 12.56 3.58 5.55
C ILE A 25 11.30 3.63 4.68
N GLY A 26 11.10 4.74 3.97
CA GLY A 26 9.96 5.01 3.08
C GLY A 26 8.94 5.99 3.67
N ALA A 27 8.41 6.85 2.81
CA ALA A 27 7.43 7.91 3.10
C ALA A 27 6.11 7.74 2.32
N GLY A 28 5.73 6.49 2.04
CA GLY A 28 4.36 6.14 1.59
C GLY A 28 3.36 6.04 2.76
N PHE A 29 2.19 5.46 2.50
CA PHE A 29 1.13 5.23 3.50
C PHE A 29 1.68 4.60 4.80
N SER A 30 2.56 3.61 4.69
CA SER A 30 3.13 2.90 5.85
C SER A 30 4.01 3.80 6.72
N GLY A 31 4.98 4.49 6.12
CA GLY A 31 5.94 5.29 6.87
C GLY A 31 5.33 6.55 7.48
N MET A 32 4.42 7.18 6.74
CA MET A 32 3.63 8.30 7.25
C MET A 32 2.76 7.89 8.43
N CYS A 33 2.08 6.74 8.37
CA CYS A 33 1.27 6.23 9.47
C CYS A 33 2.12 5.99 10.73
N MET A 34 3.26 5.31 10.56
CA MET A 34 4.21 5.05 11.66
C MET A 34 4.67 6.35 12.33
N ALA A 35 5.05 7.36 11.54
CA ALA A 35 5.49 8.65 12.03
C ALA A 35 4.39 9.44 12.75
N ILE A 36 3.16 9.40 12.23
CA ILE A 36 2.00 10.04 12.87
C ILE A 36 1.70 9.40 14.22
N ASP A 37 1.77 8.06 14.32
CA ASP A 37 1.58 7.37 15.59
C ASP A 37 2.75 7.63 16.57
N LEU A 38 4.00 7.76 16.10
CA LEU A 38 5.14 8.16 16.96
C LEU A 38 4.87 9.53 17.59
N ILE A 39 4.39 10.50 16.80
CA ILE A 39 4.03 11.84 17.28
C ILE A 39 2.83 11.78 18.23
N LYS A 40 1.75 11.09 17.85
CA LYS A 40 0.48 11.14 18.59
C LYS A 40 0.52 10.30 19.86
N ARG A 41 1.04 9.07 19.79
CA ARG A 41 1.00 8.06 20.87
C ARG A 41 2.20 8.17 21.78
N ASN A 42 3.40 8.18 21.18
CA ASN A 42 4.65 8.13 21.92
C ASN A 42 5.23 9.52 22.22
N LYS A 43 4.64 10.59 21.68
CA LYS A 43 5.17 11.96 21.76
C LYS A 43 6.63 12.05 21.31
N CYS A 44 7.03 11.15 20.43
CA CYS A 44 8.39 11.06 19.93
C CYS A 44 8.57 12.02 18.76
N HIS A 45 9.57 12.89 18.88
CA HIS A 45 9.98 13.83 17.84
C HIS A 45 11.44 13.63 17.41
N ASN A 46 12.13 12.63 17.98
CA ASN A 46 13.45 12.22 17.55
C ASN A 46 13.34 10.98 16.65
N PHE A 47 12.97 11.20 15.39
CA PHE A 47 12.95 10.16 14.37
C PHE A 47 13.31 10.73 13.01
N ILE A 48 13.80 9.88 12.12
CA ILE A 48 14.15 10.21 10.74
C ILE A 48 13.38 9.29 9.81
N ILE A 49 12.76 9.83 8.77
CA ILE A 49 12.24 9.09 7.62
C ILE A 49 13.25 9.24 6.48
N VAL A 50 13.67 8.13 5.88
CA VAL A 50 14.54 8.12 4.70
C VAL A 50 13.68 7.73 3.49
N GLU A 51 13.60 8.60 2.49
CA GLU A 51 12.80 8.40 1.28
C GLU A 51 13.68 8.55 0.04
N LYS A 52 13.62 7.55 -0.84
CA LYS A 52 14.42 7.51 -2.07
C LYS A 52 13.88 8.48 -3.12
N SER A 53 12.57 8.67 -3.16
CA SER A 53 11.89 9.57 -4.05
C SER A 53 12.03 11.03 -3.60
N SER A 54 11.68 11.96 -4.49
CA SER A 54 11.70 13.40 -4.23
C SER A 54 10.46 13.93 -3.49
N GLY A 55 9.52 13.04 -3.16
CA GLY A 55 8.24 13.38 -2.54
C GLY A 55 7.63 12.23 -1.77
N VAL A 56 6.61 12.53 -0.98
CA VAL A 56 5.83 11.53 -0.22
C VAL A 56 4.87 10.78 -1.15
N GLY A 57 4.34 9.65 -0.68
CA GLY A 57 3.23 8.95 -1.34
C GLY A 57 3.56 7.53 -1.80
N GLY A 58 4.85 7.18 -1.91
CA GLY A 58 5.30 5.84 -2.27
C GLY A 58 4.74 5.39 -3.63
N THR A 59 3.92 4.34 -3.65
CA THR A 59 3.26 3.84 -4.88
C THR A 59 2.59 4.96 -5.69
N TRP A 60 1.91 5.90 -5.03
CA TRP A 60 1.20 7.00 -5.68
C TRP A 60 2.11 8.15 -6.11
N HIS A 61 3.35 8.18 -5.65
CA HIS A 61 4.37 9.08 -6.18
C HIS A 61 5.06 8.45 -7.40
N ASP A 62 5.34 7.16 -7.36
CA ASP A 62 6.18 6.49 -8.35
C ASP A 62 5.43 6.02 -9.60
N ASN A 63 4.15 5.64 -9.48
CA ASN A 63 3.36 5.15 -10.61
C ASN A 63 2.58 6.32 -11.20
N LYS A 64 2.98 6.77 -12.39
CA LYS A 64 2.36 7.90 -13.09
C LYS A 64 1.98 7.52 -14.52
N TYR A 65 1.54 6.28 -14.76
CA TYR A 65 1.07 5.88 -16.08
C TYR A 65 -0.38 6.37 -16.29
N PRO A 66 -0.84 6.59 -17.54
CA PRO A 66 -2.20 7.05 -17.80
C PRO A 66 -3.24 6.04 -17.30
N GLY A 67 -4.29 6.55 -16.64
CA GLY A 67 -5.36 5.71 -16.06
C GLY A 67 -5.05 5.10 -14.71
N CYS A 68 -3.89 5.40 -14.12
CA CYS A 68 -3.53 4.90 -12.78
C CYS A 68 -4.58 5.33 -11.74
N CYS A 69 -5.23 4.35 -11.11
CA CYS A 69 -6.29 4.56 -10.13
C CYS A 69 -6.30 3.43 -9.09
N CYS A 70 -7.00 3.66 -7.98
CA CYS A 70 -7.21 2.65 -6.95
C CYS A 70 -8.30 1.65 -7.36
N ASP A 71 -8.18 0.42 -6.86
CA ASP A 71 -9.21 -0.63 -6.98
C ASP A 71 -10.01 -0.83 -5.67
N VAL A 72 -9.84 0.08 -4.71
CA VAL A 72 -10.58 0.17 -3.47
C VAL A 72 -11.37 1.47 -3.48
N TRP A 73 -12.57 1.45 -2.92
CA TRP A 73 -13.39 2.65 -2.77
C TRP A 73 -12.65 3.75 -2.00
N SER A 74 -12.77 4.98 -2.49
CA SER A 74 -12.07 6.18 -2.00
C SER A 74 -12.27 6.40 -0.51
N LEU A 75 -13.51 6.26 -0.02
CA LEU A 75 -13.81 6.39 1.39
C LEU A 75 -13.05 5.38 2.25
N LEU A 76 -12.80 4.15 1.79
CA LEU A 76 -12.07 3.10 2.53
C LEU A 76 -10.55 3.15 2.29
N TYR A 77 -10.10 3.71 1.17
CA TYR A 77 -8.69 3.91 0.83
C TYR A 77 -8.13 5.25 1.34
N SER A 78 -8.42 5.53 2.62
CA SER A 78 -7.90 6.66 3.39
C SER A 78 -7.66 6.23 4.82
N TYR A 79 -6.78 6.93 5.55
CA TYR A 79 -6.58 6.67 6.97
C TYR A 79 -7.88 6.84 7.75
N SER A 80 -8.16 5.93 8.67
CA SER A 80 -9.35 5.99 9.54
C SER A 80 -9.40 7.28 10.37
N PHE A 81 -8.23 7.80 10.73
CA PHE A 81 -8.06 9.02 11.51
C PHE A 81 -7.92 10.29 10.65
N GLU A 82 -7.86 10.17 9.32
CA GLU A 82 -7.85 11.28 8.34
C GLU A 82 -8.70 10.92 7.13
N GLN A 83 -10.00 10.72 7.35
CA GLN A 83 -10.93 10.47 6.24
C GLN A 83 -11.07 11.73 5.38
N ASN A 84 -11.02 11.55 4.06
CA ASN A 84 -11.22 12.63 3.09
C ASN A 84 -12.70 12.66 2.64
N PRO A 85 -13.48 13.72 2.94
CA PRO A 85 -14.86 13.85 2.47
C PRO A 85 -14.98 14.35 1.02
N ASP A 86 -13.87 14.77 0.42
CA ASP A 86 -13.88 15.56 -0.82
C ASP A 86 -13.52 14.76 -2.07
N TRP A 87 -13.35 13.45 -1.91
CA TRP A 87 -13.14 12.52 -3.01
C TRP A 87 -14.11 12.80 -4.15
N THR A 88 -13.57 12.97 -5.35
CA THR A 88 -14.33 13.32 -6.55
C THR A 88 -15.04 12.11 -7.15
N ARG A 89 -14.54 10.90 -6.91
CA ARG A 89 -15.07 9.64 -7.47
C ARG A 89 -15.02 8.49 -6.46
N GLU A 90 -15.81 7.46 -6.73
CA GLU A 90 -15.83 6.23 -5.93
C GLU A 90 -14.48 5.49 -5.98
N TYR A 91 -13.79 5.50 -7.12
CA TYR A 91 -12.42 5.00 -7.28
C TYR A 91 -11.47 6.14 -7.70
N PRO A 92 -10.66 6.68 -6.78
CA PRO A 92 -9.89 7.89 -7.06
C PRO A 92 -8.67 7.57 -7.95
N GLY A 93 -8.33 8.54 -8.79
CA GLY A 93 -7.13 8.51 -9.62
C GLY A 93 -5.86 8.71 -8.79
N GLN A 94 -4.71 8.43 -9.40
CA GLN A 94 -3.42 8.53 -8.73
C GLN A 94 -3.12 9.94 -8.20
N GLU A 95 -3.36 10.98 -8.99
CA GLU A 95 -3.08 12.37 -8.59
C GLU A 95 -3.88 12.76 -7.34
N GLU A 96 -5.18 12.43 -7.31
CA GLU A 96 -6.05 12.74 -6.17
C GLU A 96 -5.61 12.04 -4.88
N ILE A 97 -5.10 10.81 -4.98
CA ILE A 97 -4.56 10.08 -3.83
C ILE A 97 -3.22 10.67 -3.38
N LEU A 98 -2.37 11.07 -4.32
CA LEU A 98 -1.11 11.74 -4.02
C LEU A 98 -1.35 13.09 -3.33
N ASP A 99 -2.33 13.86 -3.78
CA ASP A 99 -2.76 15.12 -3.16
C ASP A 99 -3.26 14.90 -1.74
N TYR A 100 -4.09 13.87 -1.53
CA TYR A 100 -4.52 13.47 -0.19
C TYR A 100 -3.33 13.17 0.73
N LEU A 101 -2.36 12.36 0.29
CA LEU A 101 -1.18 12.01 1.08
C LEU A 101 -0.28 13.22 1.35
N THR A 102 -0.13 14.09 0.36
CA THR A 102 0.62 15.35 0.49
C THR A 102 -0.02 16.22 1.57
N GLY A 103 -1.34 16.42 1.52
CA GLY A 103 -2.08 17.17 2.54
C GLY A 103 -1.98 16.56 3.94
N VAL A 104 -1.96 15.22 4.06
CA VAL A 104 -1.71 14.55 5.33
C VAL A 104 -0.28 14.82 5.83
N ALA A 105 0.75 14.73 4.96
CA ALA A 105 2.13 15.03 5.34
C ALA A 105 2.28 16.47 5.85
N GLU A 106 1.63 17.43 5.20
CA GLU A 106 1.61 18.84 5.59
C GLU A 106 0.90 19.04 6.93
N LYS A 107 -0.31 18.49 7.10
CA LYS A 107 -1.11 18.59 8.34
C LYS A 107 -0.32 18.12 9.57
N TYR A 108 0.43 17.03 9.42
CA TYR A 108 1.25 16.45 10.48
C TYR A 108 2.69 16.99 10.53
N LYS A 109 3.03 17.95 9.65
CA LYS A 109 4.35 18.58 9.55
C LYS A 109 5.46 17.55 9.42
N LEU A 110 5.26 16.54 8.57
CA LEU A 110 6.17 15.41 8.43
C LEU A 110 7.46 15.77 7.69
N TYR A 111 7.41 16.71 6.72
CA TYR A 111 8.55 17.08 5.87
C TYR A 111 9.87 17.35 6.62
N LYS A 112 9.82 17.96 7.80
CA LYS A 112 11.02 18.23 8.61
C LYS A 112 11.72 16.99 9.18
N TYR A 113 11.06 15.82 9.15
CA TYR A 113 11.64 14.55 9.57
C TYR A 113 12.09 13.69 8.38
N ILE A 114 11.79 14.09 7.14
CA ILE A 114 12.06 13.30 5.94
C ILE A 114 13.36 13.78 5.30
N ARG A 115 14.22 12.82 4.94
CA ARG A 115 15.36 13.00 4.05
C ARG A 115 15.01 12.38 2.70
N PHE A 116 14.58 13.22 1.77
CA PHE A 116 14.26 12.82 0.40
C PHE A 116 15.52 12.53 -0.41
N ASN A 117 15.32 11.98 -1.59
CA ASN A 117 16.39 11.60 -2.51
C ASN A 117 17.48 10.79 -1.80
N THR A 118 17.13 9.99 -0.78
CA THR A 118 18.09 9.28 0.06
C THR A 118 17.67 7.82 0.11
N SER A 119 18.52 6.92 -0.37
CA SER A 119 18.28 5.48 -0.32
C SER A 119 19.10 4.85 0.81
N VAL A 120 18.49 3.94 1.58
CA VAL A 120 19.23 3.05 2.48
C VAL A 120 19.92 1.99 1.64
N GLU A 121 21.23 1.85 1.77
CA GLU A 121 21.99 0.77 1.11
C GLU A 121 22.12 -0.44 2.04
N GLU A 122 22.28 -0.19 3.35
CA GLU A 122 22.54 -1.22 4.34
C GLU A 122 22.06 -0.83 5.74
N ALA A 123 21.62 -1.83 6.52
CA ALA A 123 21.29 -1.69 7.93
C ALA A 123 21.86 -2.86 8.73
N ARG A 124 22.73 -2.56 9.70
CA ARG A 124 23.39 -3.55 10.55
C ARG A 124 23.05 -3.33 12.01
N TRP A 125 22.63 -4.39 12.69
CA TRP A 125 22.49 -4.39 14.13
C TRP A 125 23.86 -4.46 14.81
N ASP A 126 24.06 -3.65 15.83
CA ASP A 126 25.24 -3.65 16.69
C ASP A 126 24.87 -4.30 18.03
N ASP A 127 25.36 -5.53 18.27
CA ASP A 127 25.09 -6.28 19.49
C ASP A 127 25.70 -5.64 20.76
N ALA A 128 26.78 -4.86 20.63
CA ALA A 128 27.42 -4.21 21.76
C ALA A 128 26.68 -2.94 22.16
N GLU A 129 26.27 -2.12 21.19
CA GLU A 129 25.52 -0.89 21.45
C GLU A 129 24.01 -1.14 21.68
N LEU A 130 23.49 -2.26 21.20
CA LEU A 130 22.05 -2.54 21.05
C LEU A 130 21.33 -1.50 20.18
N ARG A 131 21.93 -1.17 19.03
CA ARG A 131 21.45 -0.13 18.11
C ARG A 131 21.64 -0.55 16.66
N TRP A 132 20.85 0.04 15.78
CA TRP A 132 21.01 -0.08 14.33
C TRP A 132 21.99 0.96 13.80
N LYS A 133 22.90 0.54 12.92
CA LYS A 133 23.69 1.41 12.03
C LYS A 133 23.08 1.33 10.62
N VAL A 134 22.59 2.43 10.09
CA VAL A 134 21.87 2.53 8.82
C VAL A 134 22.68 3.38 7.84
N ASP A 135 23.31 2.72 6.87
CA ASP A 135 24.12 3.38 5.84
C ASP A 135 23.21 3.87 4.72
N VAL A 136 23.28 5.17 4.43
CA VAL A 136 22.47 5.82 3.40
C VAL A 136 23.33 6.44 2.31
N LYS A 137 22.76 6.47 1.11
CA LYS A 137 23.30 7.17 -0.06
C LYS A 137 22.32 8.25 -0.48
N VAL A 138 22.83 9.48 -0.59
CA VAL A 138 22.10 10.62 -1.12
C VAL A 138 22.19 10.58 -2.64
N SER A 139 21.06 10.81 -3.28
CA SER A 139 20.84 10.91 -4.72
C SER A 139 20.29 12.30 -5.04
N GLY A 140 20.35 12.71 -6.31
CA GLY A 140 20.06 14.09 -6.72
C GLY A 140 21.32 14.94 -6.75
N ASP A 141 21.57 15.56 -7.91
CA ASP A 141 22.84 16.23 -8.20
C ASP A 141 23.19 17.27 -7.13
N LYS A 142 22.23 18.15 -6.80
CA LYS A 142 22.40 19.20 -5.78
C LYS A 142 22.47 18.64 -4.36
N ASP A 143 21.59 17.69 -4.00
CA ASP A 143 21.56 17.16 -2.63
C ASP A 143 22.86 16.41 -2.30
N SER A 144 23.47 15.76 -3.31
CA SER A 144 24.72 15.02 -3.15
C SER A 144 25.94 15.91 -2.87
N GLU A 145 25.89 17.21 -3.19
CA GLU A 145 26.96 18.18 -2.90
C GLU A 145 27.14 18.40 -1.38
N PHE A 146 26.10 18.19 -0.58
CA PHE A 146 26.13 18.34 0.88
C PHE A 146 26.64 17.08 1.61
N GLY A 147 26.82 15.97 0.89
CA GLY A 147 27.24 14.69 1.42
C GLY A 147 26.58 13.53 0.68
N ASN A 148 27.38 12.74 -0.03
CA ASN A 148 26.86 11.67 -0.88
C ASN A 148 26.51 10.38 -0.10
N LYS A 149 27.12 10.17 1.08
CA LYS A 149 26.90 9.00 1.95
C LYS A 149 27.15 9.34 3.41
N TYR A 150 26.40 8.71 4.31
CA TYR A 150 26.64 8.78 5.76
C TYR A 150 25.87 7.66 6.48
N THR A 151 26.13 7.49 7.78
CA THR A 151 25.47 6.48 8.62
C THR A 151 24.55 7.15 9.65
N ILE A 152 23.35 6.62 9.82
CA ILE A 152 22.40 6.99 10.88
C ILE A 152 22.41 5.89 11.94
N THR A 153 22.57 6.24 13.21
CA THR A 153 22.41 5.30 14.32
C THR A 153 21.01 5.44 14.94
N SER A 154 20.32 4.33 15.19
CA SER A 154 18.99 4.35 15.82
C SER A 154 18.73 3.24 16.82
N ASP A 155 17.84 3.48 17.78
CA ASP A 155 17.46 2.45 18.76
C ASP A 155 16.43 1.48 18.17
N TYR A 156 15.59 1.95 17.25
CA TYR A 156 14.63 1.15 16.50
C TYR A 156 14.69 1.45 15.00
N LEU A 157 14.49 0.42 14.18
CA LEU A 157 14.44 0.52 12.73
C LEU A 157 13.09 0.01 12.21
N VAL A 158 12.44 0.78 11.35
CA VAL A 158 11.17 0.42 10.73
C VAL A 158 11.31 0.39 9.21
N SER A 159 11.02 -0.75 8.60
CA SER A 159 10.85 -0.85 7.16
C SER A 159 9.42 -0.54 6.75
N ALA A 160 9.25 0.46 5.88
CA ALA A 160 7.98 0.89 5.30
C ALA A 160 8.07 1.00 3.76
N VAL A 161 8.91 0.16 3.16
CA VAL A 161 9.25 0.21 1.71
C VAL A 161 8.16 -0.36 0.80
N GLY A 162 7.15 -1.03 1.37
CA GLY A 162 6.07 -1.69 0.61
C GLY A 162 6.53 -2.94 -0.17
N GLN A 163 5.58 -3.61 -0.83
CA GLN A 163 5.84 -4.85 -1.60
C GLN A 163 5.90 -4.65 -3.12
N LEU A 164 5.41 -3.52 -3.64
CA LEU A 164 5.18 -3.27 -5.08
C LEU A 164 5.90 -2.00 -5.54
N ASN A 165 7.22 -1.93 -5.34
CA ASN A 165 8.02 -0.74 -5.69
C ASN A 165 9.09 -1.00 -6.77
N LEU A 166 9.65 -2.22 -6.85
CA LEU A 166 10.74 -2.54 -7.74
C LEU A 166 10.23 -3.20 -9.03
N PRO A 167 10.31 -2.53 -10.19
CA PRO A 167 9.80 -3.08 -11.45
C PRO A 167 10.40 -4.45 -11.80
N ALA A 168 9.58 -5.34 -12.32
CA ALA A 168 10.02 -6.63 -12.84
C ALA A 168 10.16 -6.55 -14.36
N TYR A 169 11.40 -6.44 -14.84
CA TYR A 169 11.69 -6.50 -16.26
C TYR A 169 11.67 -7.96 -16.74
N PRO A 170 10.96 -8.28 -17.84
CA PRO A 170 10.87 -9.64 -18.34
C PRO A 170 12.19 -10.05 -18.99
N LYS A 171 12.56 -11.33 -18.86
CA LYS A 171 13.74 -11.90 -19.51
C LYS A 171 13.36 -12.44 -20.89
N ILE A 172 13.20 -11.53 -21.87
CA ILE A 172 12.87 -11.89 -23.26
C ILE A 172 14.14 -11.70 -24.11
N PRO A 173 14.54 -12.68 -24.94
CA PRO A 173 15.67 -12.50 -25.86
C PRO A 173 15.52 -11.26 -26.74
N GLY A 174 16.60 -10.51 -26.97
CA GLY A 174 16.61 -9.32 -27.83
C GLY A 174 15.96 -8.06 -27.24
N ILE A 175 15.55 -8.07 -25.97
CA ILE A 175 14.84 -6.93 -25.34
C ILE A 175 15.62 -5.60 -25.42
N ASP A 176 16.95 -5.67 -25.35
CA ASP A 176 17.84 -4.49 -25.43
C ASP A 176 18.13 -4.06 -26.89
N GLU A 177 17.66 -4.81 -27.89
CA GLU A 177 17.90 -4.54 -29.32
C GLU A 177 16.83 -3.63 -29.94
N PHE A 178 15.68 -3.51 -29.29
CA PHE A 178 14.54 -2.72 -29.77
C PHE A 178 14.92 -1.24 -29.97
N LYS A 179 14.67 -0.72 -31.18
CA LYS A 179 15.00 0.66 -31.55
C LYS A 179 13.87 1.65 -31.27
N GLY A 180 12.65 1.18 -31.06
CA GLY A 180 11.54 2.01 -30.62
C GLY A 180 11.64 2.37 -29.13
N LYS A 181 10.60 3.01 -28.59
CA LYS A 181 10.56 3.38 -27.17
C LYS A 181 10.14 2.17 -26.33
N MET A 182 10.91 1.82 -25.32
CA MET A 182 10.48 0.87 -24.29
C MET A 182 10.35 1.57 -22.94
N MET A 183 9.25 1.32 -22.23
CA MET A 183 9.10 1.80 -20.86
C MET A 183 8.32 0.82 -19.99
N HIS A 184 8.73 0.70 -18.74
CA HIS A 184 7.94 0.01 -17.73
C HIS A 184 6.88 0.95 -17.17
N SER A 185 5.68 0.44 -16.87
CA SER A 185 4.56 1.26 -16.37
C SER A 185 4.91 2.12 -15.14
N ALA A 186 5.65 1.54 -14.20
CA ALA A 186 6.17 2.25 -13.02
C ALA A 186 7.29 3.27 -13.30
N ARG A 187 7.77 3.40 -14.53
CA ARG A 187 8.79 4.37 -14.98
C ARG A 187 8.32 5.06 -16.26
N TRP A 188 7.06 5.49 -16.23
CA TRP A 188 6.41 6.12 -17.37
C TRP A 188 7.13 7.40 -17.78
N ASP A 189 7.46 7.53 -19.06
CA ASP A 189 8.15 8.68 -19.63
C ASP A 189 7.14 9.62 -20.29
N TRP A 190 6.79 10.69 -19.58
CA TRP A 190 5.87 11.72 -20.05
C TRP A 190 6.44 12.64 -21.15
N SER A 191 7.73 12.54 -21.49
CA SER A 191 8.31 13.28 -22.62
C SER A 191 8.03 12.63 -23.98
N TYR A 192 7.55 11.38 -23.99
CA TYR A 192 7.32 10.62 -25.21
C TYR A 192 5.88 10.76 -25.70
N ASN A 193 5.70 11.30 -26.91
CA ASN A 193 4.39 11.37 -27.57
C ASN A 193 4.05 10.02 -28.25
N PHE A 194 2.98 9.37 -27.81
CA PHE A 194 2.48 8.10 -28.34
C PHE A 194 1.25 8.24 -29.25
N GLU A 195 0.83 9.46 -29.61
CA GLU A 195 -0.24 9.69 -30.57
C GLU A 195 0.09 9.10 -31.95
N GLY A 196 -0.88 8.40 -32.55
CA GLY A 196 -0.75 7.74 -33.85
C GLY A 196 0.26 6.59 -33.87
N LYS A 197 0.75 6.13 -32.72
CA LYS A 197 1.76 5.06 -32.63
C LYS A 197 1.15 3.67 -32.55
N LYS A 198 1.89 2.66 -33.02
CA LYS A 198 1.61 1.25 -32.76
C LYS A 198 2.23 0.85 -31.42
N ILE A 199 1.39 0.39 -30.49
CA ILE A 199 1.79 0.13 -29.10
C ILE A 199 1.61 -1.36 -28.79
N ALA A 200 2.67 -2.01 -28.30
CA ALA A 200 2.56 -3.32 -27.65
C ALA A 200 2.52 -3.14 -26.13
N VAL A 201 1.60 -3.84 -25.46
CA VAL A 201 1.52 -3.92 -24.00
C VAL A 201 1.83 -5.35 -23.58
N ILE A 202 2.98 -5.57 -22.93
CA ILE A 202 3.37 -6.88 -22.41
C ILE A 202 2.84 -7.04 -20.99
N GLY A 203 1.90 -7.96 -20.81
CA GLY A 203 1.18 -8.19 -19.57
C GLY A 203 -0.27 -7.67 -19.62
N ASN A 204 -1.16 -8.32 -18.86
CA ASN A 204 -2.60 -8.06 -18.85
C ASN A 204 -3.16 -7.90 -17.42
N GLY A 205 -2.30 -7.54 -16.46
CA GLY A 205 -2.71 -7.31 -15.06
C GLY A 205 -3.46 -5.99 -14.85
N ALA A 206 -3.64 -5.59 -13.59
CA ALA A 206 -4.34 -4.35 -13.20
C ALA A 206 -3.80 -3.12 -13.94
N THR A 207 -2.48 -3.01 -14.07
CA THR A 207 -1.83 -1.89 -14.77
C THR A 207 -2.17 -1.84 -16.25
N ALA A 208 -2.16 -2.99 -16.95
CA ALA A 208 -2.53 -3.02 -18.36
C ALA A 208 -4.02 -2.68 -18.54
N ALA A 209 -4.88 -3.18 -17.64
CA ALA A 209 -6.31 -2.86 -17.66
C ALA A 209 -6.62 -1.37 -17.47
N GLN A 210 -5.70 -0.61 -16.88
CA GLN A 210 -5.79 0.84 -16.72
C GLN A 210 -5.13 1.61 -17.86
N ILE A 211 -3.98 1.14 -18.37
CA ILE A 211 -3.24 1.80 -19.45
C ILE A 211 -3.96 1.67 -20.79
N VAL A 212 -4.39 0.46 -21.14
CA VAL A 212 -4.91 0.13 -22.48
C VAL A 212 -6.05 1.06 -22.90
N PRO A 213 -7.11 1.27 -22.10
CA PRO A 213 -8.21 2.15 -22.49
C PRO A 213 -7.77 3.61 -22.71
N GLU A 214 -6.76 4.08 -21.98
CA GLU A 214 -6.27 5.46 -22.10
C GLU A 214 -5.38 5.67 -23.32
N VAL A 215 -4.44 4.75 -23.58
CA VAL A 215 -3.55 4.87 -24.74
C VAL A 215 -4.29 4.62 -26.05
N LEU A 216 -5.33 3.77 -26.05
CA LEU A 216 -6.14 3.46 -27.22
C LEU A 216 -6.90 4.68 -27.79
N LYS A 217 -7.10 5.74 -26.99
CA LYS A 217 -7.79 6.97 -27.43
C LYS A 217 -7.06 7.70 -28.56
N THR A 218 -5.73 7.59 -28.61
CA THR A 218 -4.88 8.34 -29.56
C THR A 218 -3.87 7.47 -30.31
N ALA A 219 -3.61 6.24 -29.86
CA ALA A 219 -2.75 5.29 -30.57
C ALA A 219 -3.35 4.85 -31.92
N ALA A 220 -2.50 4.53 -32.89
CA ALA A 220 -2.95 3.93 -34.15
C ALA A 220 -3.46 2.50 -33.94
N SER A 221 -2.78 1.73 -33.10
CA SER A 221 -3.22 0.40 -32.66
C SER A 221 -2.57 0.01 -31.35
N VAL A 222 -3.24 -0.85 -30.58
CA VAL A 222 -2.73 -1.41 -29.32
C VAL A 222 -2.84 -2.93 -29.37
N THR A 223 -1.73 -3.63 -29.17
CA THR A 223 -1.71 -5.09 -29.03
C THR A 223 -1.37 -5.48 -27.60
N ILE A 224 -2.25 -6.24 -26.96
CA ILE A 224 -2.06 -6.76 -25.61
C ILE A 224 -1.48 -8.16 -25.70
N HIS A 225 -0.26 -8.36 -25.22
CA HIS A 225 0.36 -9.68 -25.10
C HIS A 225 -0.02 -10.29 -23.75
N GLN A 226 -1.01 -11.18 -23.79
CA GLN A 226 -1.56 -11.87 -22.64
C GLN A 226 -0.95 -13.27 -22.51
N ARG A 227 -0.34 -13.54 -21.34
CA ARG A 227 0.09 -14.92 -20.99
C ARG A 227 -1.02 -15.75 -20.38
N SER A 228 -1.77 -15.18 -19.45
CA SER A 228 -2.87 -15.85 -18.74
C SER A 228 -3.97 -14.84 -18.46
N PRO A 229 -5.25 -15.12 -18.75
CA PRO A 229 -6.35 -14.20 -18.45
C PRO A 229 -6.49 -13.94 -16.95
N ASN A 230 -7.23 -12.88 -16.60
CA ASN A 230 -7.53 -12.50 -15.22
C ASN A 230 -9.04 -12.44 -15.00
N TRP A 231 -9.48 -12.75 -13.77
CA TRP A 231 -10.86 -12.48 -13.34
C TRP A 231 -11.06 -10.97 -13.29
N ILE A 232 -11.97 -10.45 -14.11
CA ILE A 232 -12.31 -9.01 -14.17
C ILE A 232 -13.79 -8.87 -13.83
N ILE A 233 -14.10 -7.99 -12.89
CA ILE A 233 -15.48 -7.63 -12.52
C ILE A 233 -15.74 -6.15 -12.80
N PRO A 234 -17.01 -5.75 -13.00
CA PRO A 234 -17.38 -4.35 -13.15
C PRO A 234 -16.91 -3.53 -11.95
N ARG A 235 -16.37 -2.34 -12.23
CA ARG A 235 -16.01 -1.35 -11.22
C ARG A 235 -17.23 -0.56 -10.79
N SER A 236 -18.15 -0.30 -11.71
CA SER A 236 -19.31 0.57 -11.51
C SER A 236 -18.88 1.91 -10.93
N ASP A 237 -17.81 2.49 -11.49
CA ASP A 237 -17.26 3.75 -10.99
C ASP A 237 -18.20 4.92 -11.29
N ALA A 238 -18.23 5.88 -10.38
CA ALA A 238 -19.11 7.04 -10.48
C ALA A 238 -18.48 8.28 -9.84
N GLU A 239 -18.85 9.45 -10.36
CA GLU A 239 -18.56 10.72 -9.70
C GLU A 239 -19.34 10.83 -8.38
N ILE A 240 -18.66 11.26 -7.33
CA ILE A 240 -19.29 11.61 -6.06
C ILE A 240 -19.84 13.02 -6.20
N SER A 241 -21.17 13.12 -6.31
CA SER A 241 -21.83 14.40 -6.55
C SER A 241 -21.48 15.46 -5.50
N PRO A 242 -21.50 16.77 -5.86
CA PRO A 242 -21.25 17.86 -4.92
C PRO A 242 -22.10 17.78 -3.65
N LEU A 243 -23.37 17.36 -3.76
CA LEU A 243 -24.24 17.15 -2.61
C LEU A 243 -23.75 16.01 -1.71
N ARG A 244 -23.31 14.87 -2.26
CA ARG A 244 -22.75 13.77 -1.46
C ARG A 244 -21.47 14.21 -0.74
N ARG A 245 -20.56 14.93 -1.41
CA ARG A 245 -19.35 15.50 -0.78
C ARG A 245 -19.71 16.48 0.34
N LEU A 246 -20.70 17.34 0.14
CA LEU A 246 -21.20 18.26 1.17
C LEU A 246 -21.70 17.49 2.41
N LEU A 247 -22.51 16.44 2.20
CA LEU A 247 -23.01 15.58 3.28
C LEU A 247 -21.85 14.86 3.99
N PHE A 248 -20.88 14.30 3.26
CA PHE A 248 -19.71 13.65 3.86
C PHE A 248 -18.82 14.61 4.66
N ARG A 249 -18.75 15.88 4.24
CA ARG A 249 -17.96 16.91 4.92
C ARG A 249 -18.63 17.39 6.21
N TYR A 250 -19.91 17.71 6.16
CA TYR A 250 -20.63 18.38 7.26
C TYR A 250 -21.45 17.43 8.14
N LEU A 251 -21.75 16.21 7.70
CA LEU A 251 -22.48 15.19 8.47
C LEU A 251 -21.64 13.90 8.62
N PRO A 252 -20.63 13.89 9.51
CA PRO A 252 -19.74 12.74 9.70
C PRO A 252 -20.44 11.38 9.87
N PRO A 253 -21.60 11.25 10.56
CA PRO A 253 -22.29 9.96 10.66
C PRO A 253 -22.67 9.32 9.31
N ILE A 254 -23.01 10.14 8.30
CA ILE A 254 -23.31 9.64 6.95
C ILE A 254 -22.04 9.07 6.31
N ARG A 255 -20.93 9.80 6.40
CA ARG A 255 -19.62 9.33 5.91
C ARG A 255 -19.17 8.05 6.61
N TRP A 256 -19.32 7.98 7.92
CA TRP A 256 -18.98 6.78 8.71
C TRP A 256 -19.82 5.58 8.30
N ARG A 257 -21.13 5.76 8.08
CA ARG A 257 -21.99 4.67 7.60
C ARG A 257 -21.63 4.22 6.19
N ALA A 258 -21.33 5.15 5.29
CA ALA A 258 -20.89 4.82 3.93
C ALA A 258 -19.59 4.00 3.95
N ARG A 259 -18.59 4.44 4.72
CA ARG A 259 -17.33 3.70 4.91
C ARG A 259 -17.55 2.34 5.58
N ALA A 260 -18.48 2.24 6.54
CA ALA A 260 -18.82 0.99 7.20
C ALA A 260 -19.49 -0.02 6.26
N LEU A 261 -20.39 0.43 5.38
CA LEU A 261 -21.01 -0.43 4.36
C LEU A 261 -19.97 -0.95 3.36
N GLN A 262 -19.03 -0.10 2.95
CA GLN A 262 -17.91 -0.52 2.09
C GLN A 262 -17.01 -1.55 2.79
N MET A 263 -16.72 -1.34 4.08
CA MET A 263 -15.97 -2.29 4.90
C MET A 263 -16.70 -3.65 4.99
N GLU A 264 -17.99 -3.65 5.33
CA GLU A 264 -18.82 -4.87 5.44
C GLU A 264 -18.86 -5.65 4.13
N PHE A 265 -19.04 -4.95 3.00
CA PHE A 265 -19.01 -5.59 1.68
C PHE A 265 -17.65 -6.21 1.37
N ARG A 266 -16.54 -5.48 1.63
CA ARG A 266 -15.19 -5.96 1.34
C ARG A 266 -14.79 -7.13 2.23
N GLU A 267 -15.19 -7.13 3.50
CA GLU A 267 -14.99 -8.28 4.41
C GLU A 267 -15.77 -9.51 3.92
N GLY A 268 -17.00 -9.37 3.42
CA GLY A 268 -17.76 -10.49 2.84
C GLY A 268 -17.07 -11.14 1.63
N PHE A 269 -16.38 -10.32 0.83
CA PHE A 269 -15.62 -10.77 -0.34
C PHE A 269 -14.41 -11.66 0.01
N HIS A 270 -13.98 -11.70 1.29
CA HIS A 270 -12.91 -12.59 1.76
C HIS A 270 -13.17 -14.07 1.42
N SER A 271 -14.43 -14.51 1.48
CA SER A 271 -14.82 -15.89 1.19
C SER A 271 -14.44 -16.35 -0.23
N ALA A 272 -14.51 -15.47 -1.25
CA ALA A 272 -14.06 -15.78 -2.61
C ALA A 272 -12.55 -16.04 -2.71
N VAL A 273 -11.78 -15.53 -1.75
CA VAL A 273 -10.33 -15.68 -1.69
C VAL A 273 -9.93 -16.96 -0.95
N THR A 274 -10.73 -17.38 0.03
CA THR A 274 -10.45 -18.56 0.85
C THR A 274 -11.06 -19.84 0.31
N ASP A 275 -12.18 -19.75 -0.40
CA ASP A 275 -12.94 -20.90 -0.88
C ASP A 275 -13.42 -20.66 -2.32
N ALA A 276 -12.88 -21.47 -3.23
CA ALA A 276 -13.17 -21.41 -4.66
C ALA A 276 -14.64 -21.78 -5.00
N ASP A 277 -15.32 -22.50 -4.11
CA ASP A 277 -16.70 -22.94 -4.27
C ASP A 277 -17.69 -22.08 -3.47
N SER A 278 -17.20 -21.02 -2.83
CA SER A 278 -18.05 -20.07 -2.10
C SER A 278 -19.04 -19.36 -3.02
N VAL A 279 -20.13 -18.88 -2.43
CA VAL A 279 -21.15 -18.06 -3.12
C VAL A 279 -20.52 -16.83 -3.79
N PHE A 280 -19.57 -16.17 -3.14
CA PHE A 280 -18.88 -15.02 -3.74
C PHE A 280 -17.95 -15.43 -4.88
N ALA A 281 -17.27 -16.58 -4.80
CA ALA A 281 -16.47 -17.08 -5.93
C ALA A 281 -17.36 -17.41 -7.14
N ALA A 282 -18.54 -18.00 -6.93
CA ALA A 282 -19.53 -18.20 -7.99
C ALA A 282 -19.99 -16.86 -8.58
N GLN A 283 -20.28 -15.88 -7.73
CA GLN A 283 -20.70 -14.55 -8.15
C GLN A 283 -19.62 -13.81 -8.97
N VAL A 284 -18.34 -13.95 -8.61
CA VAL A 284 -17.20 -13.41 -9.39
C VAL A 284 -17.17 -14.03 -10.79
N ARG A 285 -17.36 -15.34 -10.91
CA ARG A 285 -17.42 -16.02 -12.22
C ARG A 285 -18.57 -15.46 -13.06
N THR A 286 -19.78 -15.37 -12.48
CA THR A 286 -20.96 -14.83 -13.16
C THR A 286 -20.73 -13.38 -13.60
N TRP A 287 -20.28 -12.49 -12.72
CA TRP A 287 -20.01 -11.09 -13.09
C TRP A 287 -18.94 -10.96 -14.17
N CYS A 288 -17.90 -11.78 -14.12
CA CYS A 288 -16.86 -11.80 -15.14
C CYS A 288 -17.42 -12.21 -16.49
N THR A 289 -18.16 -13.33 -16.55
CA THR A 289 -18.76 -13.83 -17.78
C THR A 289 -19.80 -12.86 -18.36
N ASP A 290 -20.71 -12.36 -17.52
CA ASP A 290 -21.78 -11.46 -17.96
C ASP A 290 -21.22 -10.14 -18.49
N SER A 291 -20.26 -9.53 -17.78
CA SER A 291 -19.62 -8.29 -18.22
C SER A 291 -18.80 -8.47 -19.50
N MET A 292 -18.10 -9.60 -19.63
CA MET A 292 -17.35 -9.93 -20.84
C MET A 292 -18.27 -10.11 -22.04
N HIS A 293 -19.33 -10.90 -21.92
CA HIS A 293 -20.29 -11.14 -23.00
C HIS A 293 -21.04 -9.85 -23.39
N ALA A 294 -21.43 -9.03 -22.40
CA ALA A 294 -22.10 -7.75 -22.65
C ALA A 294 -21.20 -6.75 -23.39
N ALA A 295 -19.90 -6.73 -23.09
CA ALA A 295 -18.94 -5.84 -23.74
C ALA A 295 -18.42 -6.36 -25.09
N LEU A 296 -18.42 -7.69 -25.30
CA LEU A 296 -17.89 -8.35 -26.49
C LEU A 296 -18.95 -9.20 -27.23
N PRO A 297 -20.17 -8.71 -27.51
CA PRO A 297 -21.23 -9.53 -28.11
C PRO A 297 -20.88 -10.00 -29.54
N ASN A 298 -20.06 -9.22 -30.25
CA ASN A 298 -19.64 -9.50 -31.63
C ASN A 298 -18.23 -10.11 -31.72
N ARG A 299 -17.63 -10.50 -30.59
CA ARG A 299 -16.27 -11.07 -30.51
C ARG A 299 -16.22 -12.35 -29.66
N PRO A 300 -17.03 -13.37 -29.99
CA PRO A 300 -17.04 -14.64 -29.24
C PRO A 300 -15.70 -15.38 -29.31
N ASP A 301 -14.87 -15.07 -30.31
CA ASP A 301 -13.49 -15.57 -30.45
C ASP A 301 -12.57 -15.19 -29.27
N LEU A 302 -12.95 -14.17 -28.50
CA LEU A 302 -12.19 -13.69 -27.35
C LEU A 302 -12.66 -14.29 -26.02
N TRP A 303 -13.88 -14.83 -25.91
CA TRP A 303 -14.45 -15.24 -24.63
C TRP A 303 -13.63 -16.36 -23.97
N GLU A 304 -13.27 -17.38 -24.74
CA GLU A 304 -12.42 -18.47 -24.24
C GLU A 304 -11.03 -17.96 -23.85
N LYS A 305 -10.42 -17.11 -24.67
CA LYS A 305 -9.09 -16.53 -24.42
C LYS A 305 -9.04 -15.64 -23.17
N LEU A 306 -10.16 -15.03 -22.81
CA LEU A 306 -10.28 -14.11 -21.67
C LEU A 306 -10.79 -14.80 -20.39
N THR A 307 -11.21 -16.07 -20.47
CA THR A 307 -11.74 -16.80 -19.32
C THR A 307 -10.63 -17.52 -18.55
N PRO A 308 -10.41 -17.24 -17.26
CA PRO A 308 -9.42 -17.95 -16.46
C PRO A 308 -9.79 -19.39 -16.13
N GLU A 309 -8.80 -20.29 -16.17
CA GLU A 309 -8.95 -21.70 -15.79
C GLU A 309 -8.62 -21.99 -14.31
N TYR A 310 -8.29 -20.96 -13.54
CA TYR A 310 -7.93 -21.03 -12.13
C TYR A 310 -8.99 -20.38 -11.23
N SER A 311 -9.00 -20.75 -9.96
CA SER A 311 -9.99 -20.31 -8.98
C SER A 311 -9.99 -18.79 -8.76
N PRO A 312 -11.18 -18.15 -8.67
CA PRO A 312 -11.30 -16.80 -8.14
C PRO A 312 -10.51 -16.66 -6.82
N GLY A 313 -9.82 -15.53 -6.67
CA GLY A 313 -8.97 -15.28 -5.50
C GLY A 313 -7.52 -15.75 -5.61
N CYS A 314 -7.15 -16.63 -6.55
CA CYS A 314 -5.74 -17.01 -6.69
C CYS A 314 -4.82 -15.82 -7.06
N LYS A 315 -5.34 -14.93 -7.90
CA LYS A 315 -4.80 -13.59 -8.15
C LYS A 315 -5.84 -12.58 -7.68
N ARG A 316 -5.40 -11.34 -7.43
CA ARG A 316 -6.31 -10.22 -7.17
C ARG A 316 -7.26 -10.07 -8.36
N VAL A 317 -8.56 -10.09 -8.06
CA VAL A 317 -9.62 -9.83 -9.05
C VAL A 317 -9.46 -8.40 -9.54
N LEU A 318 -9.41 -8.21 -10.84
CA LEU A 318 -9.31 -6.90 -11.46
C LEU A 318 -10.69 -6.25 -11.46
N ILE A 319 -10.73 -4.96 -11.22
CA ILE A 319 -11.97 -4.19 -11.13
C ILE A 319 -11.88 -3.11 -12.22
N SER A 320 -12.62 -3.25 -13.31
CA SER A 320 -12.53 -2.38 -14.49
C SER A 320 -13.85 -2.31 -15.24
N ASP A 321 -14.24 -1.11 -15.66
CA ASP A 321 -15.37 -0.89 -16.57
C ASP A 321 -14.91 -0.82 -18.03
N ASP A 322 -13.62 -0.54 -18.28
CA ASP A 322 -13.12 -0.09 -19.58
C ASP A 322 -12.31 -1.14 -20.36
N TYR A 323 -11.82 -2.20 -19.70
CA TYR A 323 -10.92 -3.17 -20.34
C TYR A 323 -11.58 -4.00 -21.44
N TYR A 324 -12.74 -4.62 -21.17
CA TYR A 324 -13.46 -5.37 -22.20
C TYR A 324 -13.98 -4.46 -23.33
N PRO A 325 -14.55 -3.28 -23.04
CA PRO A 325 -14.86 -2.30 -24.09
C PRO A 325 -13.66 -1.92 -24.97
N ALA A 326 -12.46 -1.78 -24.39
CA ALA A 326 -11.26 -1.50 -25.17
C ALA A 326 -10.95 -2.62 -26.17
N LEU A 327 -11.13 -3.89 -25.79
CA LEU A 327 -10.97 -5.07 -26.67
C LEU A 327 -12.06 -5.19 -27.75
N ALA A 328 -13.18 -4.48 -27.61
CA ALA A 328 -14.20 -4.39 -28.65
C ALA A 328 -13.77 -3.48 -29.81
N SER A 329 -12.80 -2.59 -29.59
CA SER A 329 -12.27 -1.69 -30.62
C SER A 329 -11.59 -2.47 -31.76
N PRO A 330 -11.78 -2.10 -33.03
CA PRO A 330 -11.08 -2.72 -34.15
C PRO A 330 -9.56 -2.46 -34.14
N THR A 331 -9.08 -1.45 -33.41
CA THR A 331 -7.66 -1.10 -33.28
C THR A 331 -7.00 -1.69 -32.03
N CYS A 332 -7.73 -2.51 -31.27
CA CYS A 332 -7.22 -3.23 -30.12
C CYS A 332 -7.16 -4.73 -30.40
N HIS A 333 -5.98 -5.32 -30.20
CA HIS A 333 -5.72 -6.73 -30.51
C HIS A 333 -5.29 -7.48 -29.25
N LEU A 334 -5.77 -8.71 -29.10
CA LEU A 334 -5.34 -9.62 -28.05
C LEU A 334 -4.44 -10.70 -28.65
N GLU A 335 -3.17 -10.70 -28.26
CA GLU A 335 -2.19 -11.72 -28.65
C GLU A 335 -1.93 -12.67 -27.48
N THR A 336 -2.18 -13.96 -27.70
CA THR A 336 -2.05 -15.02 -26.68
C THR A 336 -0.94 -16.02 -27.00
N ARG A 337 -0.31 -15.93 -28.18
CA ARG A 337 0.85 -16.73 -28.57
C ARG A 337 2.08 -16.28 -27.79
N HIS A 338 3.01 -17.21 -27.58
CA HIS A 338 4.24 -16.95 -26.85
C HIS A 338 5.17 -15.99 -27.62
N ILE A 339 5.74 -15.01 -26.91
CA ILE A 339 6.78 -14.12 -27.45
C ILE A 339 8.11 -14.89 -27.51
N ALA A 340 8.65 -15.10 -28.70
CA ALA A 340 9.95 -15.74 -28.89
C ALA A 340 11.11 -14.80 -28.55
N SER A 341 11.05 -13.58 -29.09
CA SER A 341 12.08 -12.55 -28.93
C SER A 341 11.51 -11.16 -29.20
N ILE A 342 12.24 -10.15 -28.76
CA ILE A 342 12.08 -8.76 -29.21
C ILE A 342 13.06 -8.56 -30.38
N THR A 343 12.59 -7.96 -31.47
CA THR A 343 13.41 -7.62 -32.63
C THR A 343 13.83 -6.16 -32.58
N THR A 344 14.65 -5.72 -33.54
CA THR A 344 15.02 -4.30 -33.65
C THR A 344 13.82 -3.37 -33.88
N SER A 345 12.72 -3.87 -34.44
CA SER A 345 11.53 -3.08 -34.81
C SER A 345 10.25 -3.47 -34.05
N GLY A 346 10.24 -4.57 -33.30
CA GLY A 346 9.05 -4.99 -32.56
C GLY A 346 9.16 -6.35 -31.88
N ILE A 347 8.16 -7.22 -32.06
CA ILE A 347 8.02 -8.47 -31.31
C ILE A 347 7.88 -9.64 -32.29
N GLN A 348 8.66 -10.70 -32.06
CA GLN A 348 8.52 -11.97 -32.78
C GLN A 348 7.81 -13.00 -31.91
N LEU A 349 6.79 -13.64 -32.47
CA LEU A 349 6.02 -14.71 -31.86
C LEU A 349 6.63 -16.08 -32.16
N ALA A 350 6.25 -17.09 -31.37
CA ALA A 350 6.81 -18.44 -31.46
C ALA A 350 6.53 -19.16 -32.80
N ASP A 351 5.53 -18.74 -33.57
CA ASP A 351 5.24 -19.28 -34.89
C ASP A 351 6.02 -18.59 -36.03
N GLY A 352 6.91 -17.66 -35.68
CA GLY A 352 7.72 -16.90 -36.62
C GLY A 352 7.07 -15.59 -37.08
N THR A 353 5.80 -15.32 -36.76
CA THR A 353 5.15 -14.03 -37.03
C THR A 353 5.91 -12.91 -36.33
N ALA A 354 6.18 -11.82 -37.04
CA ALA A 354 6.82 -10.63 -36.49
C ALA A 354 5.94 -9.41 -36.71
N GLU A 355 5.82 -8.57 -35.68
CA GLU A 355 5.00 -7.36 -35.70
C GLU A 355 5.83 -6.17 -35.22
N ASP A 356 5.76 -5.07 -35.97
CA ASP A 356 6.50 -3.84 -35.67
C ASP A 356 5.72 -2.92 -34.74
N TYR A 357 6.44 -2.30 -33.80
CA TYR A 357 5.89 -1.40 -32.79
C TYR A 357 6.76 -0.16 -32.63
N ASP A 358 6.12 0.99 -32.43
CA ASP A 358 6.82 2.22 -32.06
C ASP A 358 7.13 2.27 -30.56
N LEU A 359 6.26 1.65 -29.76
CA LEU A 359 6.31 1.65 -28.30
C LEU A 359 6.00 0.26 -27.73
N ILE A 360 6.86 -0.23 -26.84
CA ILE A 360 6.61 -1.39 -25.99
C ILE A 360 6.44 -0.92 -24.54
N VAL A 361 5.25 -1.13 -23.98
CA VAL A 361 4.93 -0.91 -22.58
C VAL A 361 5.06 -2.21 -21.81
N LEU A 362 5.95 -2.24 -20.83
CA LEU A 362 6.09 -3.37 -19.90
C LEU A 362 5.12 -3.16 -18.73
N ALA A 363 3.99 -3.86 -18.77
CA ALA A 363 3.02 -3.98 -17.68
C ALA A 363 3.26 -5.29 -16.89
N THR A 364 4.54 -5.60 -16.65
CA THR A 364 5.03 -6.90 -16.17
C THR A 364 5.15 -7.00 -14.64
N GLY A 365 4.68 -5.98 -13.91
CA GLY A 365 4.54 -6.00 -12.46
C GLY A 365 5.85 -5.69 -11.73
N PHE A 366 6.03 -6.32 -10.56
CA PHE A 366 7.09 -5.98 -9.61
C PHE A 366 7.76 -7.24 -9.06
N ARG A 367 8.96 -7.08 -8.48
CA ARG A 367 9.66 -8.13 -7.73
C ARG A 367 9.09 -8.20 -6.31
N THR A 368 8.20 -9.15 -6.04
CA THR A 368 7.32 -9.14 -4.84
C THR A 368 7.69 -10.12 -3.74
N VAL A 369 8.48 -11.15 -4.04
CA VAL A 369 8.93 -12.16 -3.08
C VAL A 369 10.25 -11.78 -2.41
N GLU A 370 10.97 -10.81 -2.98
CA GLU A 370 12.24 -10.28 -2.47
C GLU A 370 11.99 -9.03 -1.61
N PHE A 371 11.35 -9.25 -0.46
CA PHE A 371 11.04 -8.20 0.50
C PHE A 371 12.29 -7.37 0.86
N MET A 372 12.15 -6.05 0.83
CA MET A 372 13.20 -5.05 1.15
C MET A 372 14.43 -5.04 0.24
N HIS A 373 14.46 -5.81 -0.84
CA HIS A 373 15.53 -5.72 -1.83
C HIS A 373 15.59 -4.31 -2.44
N PRO A 374 16.79 -3.72 -2.66
CA PRO A 374 18.13 -4.30 -2.53
C PRO A 374 18.85 -4.00 -1.20
N ILE A 375 18.13 -3.59 -0.15
CA ILE A 375 18.74 -3.19 1.12
C ILE A 375 19.41 -4.41 1.77
N ARG A 376 20.70 -4.29 2.10
CA ARG A 376 21.41 -5.32 2.87
C ARG A 376 21.05 -5.17 4.35
N ILE A 377 20.48 -6.20 4.97
CA ILE A 377 20.07 -6.15 6.38
C ILE A 377 20.74 -7.29 7.13
N SER A 378 21.39 -6.97 8.24
CA SER A 378 22.07 -7.92 9.12
C SER A 378 21.68 -7.69 10.57
N GLY A 379 21.28 -8.77 11.24
CA GLY A 379 20.83 -8.78 12.62
C GLY A 379 21.89 -9.26 13.61
N ARG A 380 21.46 -9.91 14.69
CA ARG A 380 22.33 -10.47 15.73
C ARG A 380 23.43 -11.34 15.14
N ASN A 381 24.64 -11.21 15.69
CA ASN A 381 25.83 -11.95 15.29
C ASN A 381 26.14 -11.84 13.78
N GLY A 382 25.74 -10.73 13.14
CA GLY A 382 25.93 -10.50 11.71
C GLY A 382 25.07 -11.35 10.78
N ARG A 383 24.08 -12.09 11.30
CA ARG A 383 23.21 -12.96 10.48
C ARG A 383 22.43 -12.13 9.46
N SER A 384 22.56 -12.47 8.17
CA SER A 384 21.89 -11.73 7.12
C SER A 384 20.39 -12.06 7.03
N LEU A 385 19.58 -11.10 6.60
CA LEU A 385 18.17 -11.32 6.31
C LEU A 385 17.95 -12.37 5.21
N SER A 386 18.82 -12.42 4.21
CA SER A 386 18.81 -13.47 3.19
C SER A 386 18.95 -14.85 3.79
N ASP A 387 19.78 -15.02 4.83
CA ASP A 387 19.92 -16.29 5.53
C ASP A 387 18.70 -16.61 6.41
N ILE A 388 18.11 -15.60 7.05
CA ILE A 388 16.87 -15.76 7.85
C ILE A 388 15.71 -16.21 6.95
N TRP A 389 15.64 -15.71 5.72
CA TRP A 389 14.55 -15.96 4.76
C TRP A 389 14.89 -16.93 3.63
N LYS A 390 15.96 -17.72 3.77
CA LYS A 390 16.40 -18.69 2.75
C LYS A 390 15.28 -19.66 2.31
N GLY A 391 14.35 -19.99 3.20
CA GLY A 391 13.18 -20.85 2.93
C GLY A 391 11.87 -20.11 2.62
N GLY A 392 11.95 -18.82 2.31
CA GLY A 392 10.81 -17.90 2.13
C GLY A 392 10.65 -16.93 3.30
N ALA A 393 10.14 -15.74 2.99
CA ALA A 393 10.02 -14.67 3.98
C ALA A 393 9.02 -15.01 5.10
N MET A 394 9.42 -14.74 6.34
CA MET A 394 8.64 -15.01 7.55
C MET A 394 8.84 -13.91 8.60
N ALA A 395 7.78 -13.59 9.32
CA ALA A 395 7.80 -12.64 10.43
C ALA A 395 6.74 -13.06 11.48
N LEU A 396 6.92 -12.67 12.73
CA LEU A 396 5.85 -12.73 13.73
C LEU A 396 4.82 -11.65 13.40
N TYR A 397 3.57 -12.06 13.21
CA TYR A 397 2.44 -11.20 12.83
C TYR A 397 2.66 -10.35 11.56
N GLY A 398 3.65 -10.70 10.73
CA GLY A 398 4.05 -9.92 9.57
C GLY A 398 4.77 -8.61 9.90
N THR A 399 5.18 -8.39 11.16
CA THR A 399 5.72 -7.11 11.65
C THR A 399 7.11 -7.18 12.27
N THR A 400 7.51 -8.28 12.91
CA THR A 400 8.84 -8.41 13.54
C THR A 400 9.54 -9.67 13.05
N VAL A 401 10.87 -9.60 12.87
CA VAL A 401 11.67 -10.66 12.24
C VAL A 401 12.61 -11.27 13.26
N LEU A 402 12.74 -12.60 13.24
CA LEU A 402 13.69 -13.32 14.08
C LEU A 402 15.11 -12.79 13.87
N ASP A 403 15.88 -12.67 14.96
CA ASP A 403 17.26 -12.20 14.96
C ASP A 403 17.47 -10.77 14.43
N LEU A 404 16.41 -9.98 14.20
CA LEU A 404 16.48 -8.54 13.99
C LEU A 404 15.91 -7.82 15.21
N PRO A 405 16.69 -7.57 16.28
CA PRO A 405 16.19 -6.89 17.46
C PRO A 405 15.80 -5.45 17.12
N ASN A 406 14.78 -4.93 17.81
CA ASN A 406 14.28 -3.56 17.59
C ASN A 406 14.01 -3.21 16.12
N PHE A 407 13.55 -4.21 15.37
CA PHE A 407 13.17 -4.07 13.99
C PHE A 407 11.67 -4.30 13.82
N GLY A 408 11.03 -3.38 13.10
CA GLY A 408 9.64 -3.48 12.69
C GLY A 408 9.51 -3.39 11.17
N MET A 409 8.46 -3.98 10.63
CA MET A 409 8.07 -3.79 9.24
C MET A 409 6.58 -3.59 9.10
N LEU A 410 6.19 -2.68 8.22
CA LEU A 410 4.82 -2.54 7.76
C LEU A 410 4.69 -3.17 6.39
N TYR A 411 3.53 -3.76 6.13
CA TYR A 411 3.23 -4.50 4.91
C TYR A 411 4.24 -5.63 4.65
N GLY A 412 4.65 -6.36 5.69
CA GLY A 412 5.58 -7.47 5.63
C GLY A 412 4.98 -8.79 5.12
N PRO A 413 5.72 -9.91 5.24
CA PRO A 413 5.25 -11.23 4.81
C PRO A 413 3.93 -11.62 5.48
N ASN A 414 3.05 -12.27 4.72
CA ASN A 414 1.73 -12.73 5.13
C ASN A 414 0.78 -11.60 5.60
N THR A 415 0.83 -10.43 4.97
CA THR A 415 -0.04 -9.27 5.33
C THR A 415 -0.80 -8.68 4.14
N ASN A 416 -0.50 -9.08 2.92
CA ASN A 416 -1.20 -8.65 1.72
C ASN A 416 -2.63 -9.19 1.64
N LEU A 417 -3.53 -8.41 1.05
CA LEU A 417 -4.95 -8.74 0.94
C LEU A 417 -5.38 -8.91 -0.52
N GLY A 418 -6.28 -9.86 -0.75
CA GLY A 418 -6.99 -10.02 -2.02
C GLY A 418 -8.31 -9.26 -2.11
N HIS A 419 -8.87 -8.80 -0.99
CA HIS A 419 -10.28 -8.40 -0.90
C HIS A 419 -10.53 -6.98 -0.34
N ASN A 420 -9.66 -6.44 0.52
CA ASN A 420 -9.91 -5.19 1.27
C ASN A 420 -8.73 -4.20 1.21
N SER A 421 -8.85 -3.07 1.93
CA SER A 421 -7.88 -1.97 1.98
C SER A 421 -6.65 -2.30 2.83
N ILE A 422 -5.47 -2.20 2.23
CA ILE A 422 -4.20 -2.40 2.96
C ILE A 422 -3.95 -1.31 4.02
N VAL A 423 -4.57 -0.13 3.89
CA VAL A 423 -4.42 0.98 4.84
C VAL A 423 -4.85 0.56 6.25
N LEU A 424 -5.88 -0.28 6.36
CA LEU A 424 -6.37 -0.79 7.65
C LEU A 424 -5.41 -1.78 8.30
N MET A 425 -4.67 -2.55 7.50
CA MET A 425 -3.59 -3.43 7.99
C MET A 425 -2.41 -2.59 8.48
N ILE A 426 -2.04 -1.57 7.70
CA ILE A 426 -0.96 -0.62 8.03
C ILE A 426 -1.23 0.07 9.36
N GLU A 427 -2.45 0.53 9.61
CA GLU A 427 -2.81 1.16 10.89
C GLU A 427 -2.70 0.18 12.07
N ALA A 428 -3.08 -1.08 11.88
CA ALA A 428 -2.90 -2.12 12.90
C ALA A 428 -1.42 -2.36 13.23
N GLN A 429 -0.59 -2.49 12.18
CA GLN A 429 0.86 -2.67 12.29
C GLN A 429 1.53 -1.47 12.95
N SER A 430 1.19 -0.25 12.51
CA SER A 430 1.70 1.00 13.08
C SER A 430 1.43 1.10 14.58
N ARG A 431 0.20 0.78 15.01
CA ARG A 431 -0.17 0.77 16.43
C ARG A 431 0.63 -0.23 17.23
N TYR A 432 0.74 -1.46 16.72
CA TYR A 432 1.49 -2.55 17.35
C TYR A 432 2.98 -2.20 17.49
N LEU A 433 3.62 -1.75 16.41
CA LEU A 433 5.03 -1.36 16.42
C LEU A 433 5.28 -0.16 17.33
N ASN A 434 4.39 0.84 17.37
CA ASN A 434 4.53 1.96 18.30
C ASN A 434 4.46 1.52 19.77
N ALA A 435 3.68 0.48 20.09
CA ALA A 435 3.66 -0.08 21.44
C ALA A 435 4.99 -0.78 21.80
N LEU A 436 5.64 -1.45 20.85
CA LEU A 436 6.98 -2.02 21.03
C LEU A 436 8.06 -0.93 21.17
N VAL A 437 7.92 0.18 20.44
CA VAL A 437 8.85 1.32 20.50
C VAL A 437 8.76 2.05 21.85
N ALA A 438 7.58 2.13 22.47
CA ALA A 438 7.37 2.87 23.71
C ALA A 438 8.36 2.55 24.85
N PRO A 439 8.57 1.28 25.28
CA PRO A 439 9.55 0.96 26.32
C PRO A 439 11.00 1.28 25.92
N ILE A 440 11.33 1.24 24.63
CA ILE A 440 12.67 1.59 24.13
C ILE A 440 12.91 3.09 24.27
N LEU A 441 11.90 3.90 23.98
CA LEU A 441 11.95 5.36 24.19
C LEU A 441 12.07 5.71 25.67
N THR A 442 11.35 5.00 26.55
CA THR A 442 11.49 5.18 28.00
C THR A 442 12.92 4.86 28.46
N ALA A 443 13.46 3.70 28.07
CA ALA A 443 14.83 3.32 28.40
C ALA A 443 15.86 4.35 27.90
N ARG A 444 15.72 4.82 26.65
CA ARG A 444 16.56 5.87 26.08
C ARG A 444 16.52 7.15 26.92
N GLY A 445 15.33 7.58 27.34
CA GLY A 445 15.15 8.76 28.19
C GLY A 445 15.83 8.64 29.56
N GLU A 446 16.00 7.41 30.05
CA GLU A 446 16.74 7.08 31.28
C GLU A 446 18.25 6.86 31.03
N GLY A 447 18.75 7.07 29.81
CA GLY A 447 20.15 6.80 29.45
C GLY A 447 20.49 5.30 29.40
N LYS A 448 19.49 4.43 29.26
CA LYS A 448 19.62 2.97 29.20
C LYS A 448 19.33 2.45 27.79
N THR A 449 19.72 1.20 27.54
CA THR A 449 19.43 0.50 26.29
C THR A 449 18.43 -0.63 26.52
N LEU A 450 17.51 -0.83 25.57
CA LEU A 450 16.54 -1.92 25.61
C LEU A 450 16.36 -2.47 24.20
N ALA A 451 16.49 -3.78 24.06
CA ALA A 451 16.27 -4.48 22.80
C ALA A 451 15.21 -5.57 22.94
N LEU A 452 14.34 -5.67 21.93
CA LEU A 452 13.26 -6.64 21.80
C LEU A 452 13.48 -7.47 20.54
N THR A 453 13.49 -8.79 20.69
CA THR A 453 13.52 -9.72 19.54
C THR A 453 12.42 -10.76 19.70
N PRO A 454 11.65 -11.11 18.65
CA PRO A 454 10.63 -12.14 18.77
C PRO A 454 11.29 -13.50 19.02
N LYS A 455 10.65 -14.35 19.85
CA LYS A 455 11.12 -15.71 20.12
C LYS A 455 10.95 -16.60 18.89
N ALA A 456 11.96 -17.43 18.62
CA ALA A 456 11.98 -18.35 17.48
C ALA A 456 10.74 -19.26 17.43
N GLU A 457 10.38 -19.87 18.57
CA GLU A 457 9.23 -20.76 18.71
C GLU A 457 7.89 -20.08 18.35
N ARG A 458 7.74 -18.78 18.62
CA ARG A 458 6.54 -18.02 18.28
C ARG A 458 6.49 -17.66 16.80
N VAL A 459 7.62 -17.24 16.23
CA VAL A 459 7.74 -16.99 14.79
C VAL A 459 7.39 -18.25 14.01
N GLU A 460 7.97 -19.40 14.39
CA GLU A 460 7.75 -20.68 13.72
C GLU A 460 6.30 -21.15 13.85
N ALA A 461 5.76 -21.18 15.08
CA ALA A 461 4.39 -21.64 15.32
C ALA A 461 3.35 -20.79 14.57
N PHE A 462 3.51 -19.46 14.56
CA PHE A 462 2.64 -18.56 13.83
C PHE A 462 2.69 -18.81 12.31
N ASN A 463 3.89 -18.86 11.73
CA ASN A 463 4.04 -19.05 10.29
C ASN A 463 3.59 -20.46 9.85
N LYS A 464 3.85 -21.51 10.65
CA LYS A 464 3.33 -22.87 10.39
C LYS A 464 1.80 -22.90 10.37
N SER A 465 1.16 -22.24 11.34
CA SER A 465 -0.31 -22.14 11.40
C SER A 465 -0.87 -21.45 10.15
N ILE A 466 -0.28 -20.32 9.74
CA ILE A 466 -0.74 -19.57 8.57
C ILE A 466 -0.57 -20.36 7.29
N GLN A 467 0.57 -21.01 7.08
CA GLN A 467 0.79 -21.83 5.88
C GLN A 467 -0.21 -23.00 5.81
N GLY A 468 -0.59 -23.58 6.95
CA GLY A 468 -1.64 -24.60 7.01
C GLY A 468 -3.02 -24.14 6.51
N ILE A 469 -3.33 -22.85 6.67
CA ILE A 469 -4.57 -22.24 6.17
C ILE A 469 -4.40 -21.82 4.70
N LEU A 470 -3.31 -21.14 4.36
CA LEU A 470 -3.04 -20.66 2.99
C LEU A 470 -2.94 -21.80 1.97
N ASN A 471 -2.40 -22.95 2.35
CA ASN A 471 -2.30 -24.12 1.47
C ASN A 471 -3.67 -24.73 1.10
N LYS A 472 -4.76 -24.31 1.76
CA LYS A 472 -6.12 -24.74 1.48
C LYS A 472 -6.96 -23.67 0.80
N SER A 473 -6.42 -22.48 0.56
CA SER A 473 -7.15 -21.36 -0.04
C SER A 473 -6.96 -21.29 -1.55
N SER A 474 -7.73 -20.43 -2.22
CA SER A 474 -7.59 -20.18 -3.66
C SER A 474 -6.19 -19.70 -4.05
N PHE A 475 -5.40 -19.13 -3.13
CA PHE A 475 -4.00 -18.75 -3.39
C PHE A 475 -3.11 -19.96 -3.74
N ALA A 476 -3.45 -21.13 -3.23
CA ALA A 476 -2.71 -22.38 -3.45
C ALA A 476 -3.14 -23.13 -4.72
N ASP A 477 -4.02 -22.56 -5.54
CA ASP A 477 -4.49 -23.20 -6.78
C ASP A 477 -3.29 -23.61 -7.67
N PRO A 478 -3.15 -24.90 -8.02
CA PRO A 478 -2.04 -25.42 -8.81
C PRO A 478 -2.05 -24.94 -10.26
N LYS A 479 -3.22 -24.56 -10.81
CA LYS A 479 -3.38 -24.03 -12.17
C LYS A 479 -2.98 -22.56 -12.29
N CYS A 480 -2.66 -21.92 -11.17
CA CYS A 480 -2.42 -20.50 -11.10
C CYS A 480 -0.99 -20.19 -10.69
N GLN A 481 -0.33 -19.33 -11.47
CA GLN A 481 0.94 -18.71 -11.11
C GLN A 481 0.69 -17.25 -10.75
N SER A 482 0.82 -16.92 -9.47
CA SER A 482 0.62 -15.57 -8.93
C SER A 482 1.90 -15.07 -8.27
N TRP A 483 2.04 -13.75 -8.16
CA TRP A 483 3.19 -13.12 -7.51
C TRP A 483 3.21 -13.30 -5.97
N TYR A 484 2.22 -14.00 -5.41
CA TYR A 484 2.08 -14.26 -3.97
C TYR A 484 2.99 -15.38 -3.45
N LYS A 485 3.48 -16.24 -4.34
CA LYS A 485 4.20 -17.46 -3.99
C LYS A 485 5.60 -17.51 -4.59
N THR A 486 6.48 -18.15 -3.84
CA THR A 486 7.83 -18.53 -4.27
C THR A 486 7.78 -19.56 -5.40
N PRO A 487 8.88 -19.77 -6.15
CA PRO A 487 8.97 -20.84 -7.14
C PRO A 487 8.64 -22.24 -6.57
N GLU A 488 8.93 -22.47 -5.29
CA GLU A 488 8.62 -23.70 -4.57
C GLU A 488 7.15 -23.81 -4.13
N GLY A 489 6.32 -22.81 -4.45
CA GLY A 489 4.88 -22.78 -4.16
C GLY A 489 4.50 -22.23 -2.79
N ARG A 490 5.48 -21.88 -1.93
CA ARG A 490 5.20 -21.28 -0.61
C ARG A 490 4.60 -19.88 -0.76
N ILE A 491 3.47 -19.62 -0.13
CA ILE A 491 2.77 -18.33 -0.16
C ILE A 491 3.36 -17.42 0.92
N THR A 492 4.09 -16.37 0.53
CA THR A 492 4.81 -15.49 1.46
C THR A 492 4.17 -14.12 1.63
N ASN A 493 3.30 -13.72 0.71
CA ASN A 493 2.79 -12.34 0.69
C ASN A 493 1.47 -12.19 1.43
N ASN A 494 0.54 -13.14 1.26
CA ASN A 494 -0.87 -12.92 1.59
C ASN A 494 -1.23 -13.32 3.02
N TRP A 495 -2.08 -12.51 3.64
CA TRP A 495 -2.76 -12.82 4.90
C TRP A 495 -3.86 -13.86 4.66
N SER A 496 -4.00 -14.82 5.58
CA SER A 496 -4.98 -15.90 5.47
C SER A 496 -6.38 -15.51 5.92
N GLY A 497 -6.49 -14.54 6.83
CA GLY A 497 -7.75 -14.09 7.42
C GLY A 497 -8.33 -12.83 6.76
N ASN A 498 -9.30 -12.23 7.43
CA ASN A 498 -9.86 -10.93 7.06
C ASN A 498 -9.19 -9.77 7.83
N VAL A 499 -9.59 -8.53 7.55
CA VAL A 499 -8.97 -7.35 8.17
C VAL A 499 -9.33 -7.24 9.65
N VAL A 500 -10.57 -7.58 10.03
CA VAL A 500 -11.00 -7.53 11.43
C VAL A 500 -10.17 -8.47 12.29
N GLU A 501 -9.97 -9.71 11.84
CA GLU A 501 -9.15 -10.72 12.52
C GLU A 501 -7.70 -10.24 12.69
N TYR A 502 -7.10 -9.64 11.66
CA TYR A 502 -5.74 -9.11 11.76
C TYR A 502 -5.64 -7.94 12.73
N GLN A 503 -6.64 -7.05 12.73
CA GLN A 503 -6.73 -5.94 13.65
C GLN A 503 -6.93 -6.40 15.10
N GLU A 504 -7.66 -7.49 15.32
CA GLU A 504 -7.81 -8.10 16.65
C GLU A 504 -6.52 -8.76 17.11
N LEU A 505 -5.83 -9.47 16.22
CA LEU A 505 -4.51 -10.06 16.47
C LEU A 505 -3.50 -9.01 16.93
N LEU A 506 -3.41 -7.88 16.20
CA LEU A 506 -2.52 -6.76 16.55
C LEU A 506 -3.12 -5.78 17.56
N GLY A 507 -4.33 -6.04 18.05
CA GLY A 507 -5.01 -5.24 19.07
C GLY A 507 -4.39 -5.35 20.46
N ARG A 508 -3.37 -6.20 20.63
CA ARG A 508 -2.61 -6.40 21.87
C ARG A 508 -1.15 -6.76 21.58
N VAL A 509 -0.28 -6.42 22.53
CA VAL A 509 1.12 -6.91 22.59
C VAL A 509 1.22 -7.91 23.73
N GLU A 510 1.59 -9.15 23.40
CA GLU A 510 1.97 -10.16 24.39
C GLU A 510 3.47 -10.08 24.62
N TRP A 511 3.90 -9.53 25.75
CA TRP A 511 5.33 -9.30 26.02
C TRP A 511 6.12 -10.61 26.17
N ALA A 512 5.43 -11.72 26.47
CA ALA A 512 6.02 -13.05 26.53
C ALA A 512 6.47 -13.60 25.16
N ASP A 513 6.00 -13.01 24.05
CA ASP A 513 6.42 -13.38 22.69
C ASP A 513 7.85 -12.88 22.37
N PHE A 514 8.42 -12.01 23.21
CA PHE A 514 9.71 -11.36 22.98
C PHE A 514 10.76 -11.76 24.02
N GLU A 515 12.02 -11.85 23.58
CA GLU A 515 13.18 -11.77 24.45
C GLU A 515 13.53 -10.30 24.67
N VAL A 516 13.90 -9.95 25.91
CA VAL A 516 14.24 -8.58 26.32
C VAL A 516 15.70 -8.54 26.74
N LEU A 517 16.47 -7.64 26.13
CA LEU A 517 17.90 -7.44 26.38
C LEU A 517 18.19 -5.98 26.76
N GLY A 518 19.36 -5.74 27.34
CA GLY A 518 19.87 -4.40 27.67
C GLY A 518 19.70 -3.98 29.12
N SER A 519 20.31 -2.84 29.45
CA SER A 519 20.31 -2.26 30.81
C SER A 519 18.98 -1.68 31.24
N GLY A 520 18.03 -1.48 30.31
CA GLY A 520 16.69 -0.96 30.55
C GLY A 520 15.61 -2.03 30.69
N LYS A 521 15.94 -3.32 30.74
CA LYS A 521 14.96 -4.43 30.74
C LYS A 521 13.85 -4.29 31.79
N GLU A 522 14.17 -3.73 32.95
CA GLU A 522 13.20 -3.45 34.03
C GLU A 522 12.08 -2.47 33.66
N VAL A 523 12.23 -1.66 32.60
CA VAL A 523 11.17 -0.77 32.07
C VAL A 523 9.90 -1.56 31.69
N LEU A 524 10.08 -2.79 31.18
CA LEU A 524 8.95 -3.68 30.88
C LEU A 524 8.36 -4.30 32.15
N GLY A 525 9.17 -4.47 33.19
CA GLY A 525 8.76 -5.05 34.48
C GLY A 525 8.14 -6.44 34.32
N LYS A 526 7.05 -6.70 35.06
CA LYS A 526 6.26 -7.94 35.00
C LYS A 526 5.03 -7.84 34.08
N LYS A 527 5.02 -6.91 33.11
CA LYS A 527 3.89 -6.73 32.19
C LYS A 527 3.71 -8.00 31.35
N LYS A 528 2.51 -8.58 31.41
CA LYS A 528 2.14 -9.72 30.57
C LYS A 528 1.66 -9.27 29.20
N GLU A 529 0.70 -8.34 29.18
CA GLU A 529 -0.01 -7.88 27.99
C GLU A 529 -0.07 -6.35 27.97
N THR A 530 -0.17 -5.75 26.78
CA THR A 530 -0.62 -4.37 26.59
C THR A 530 -1.71 -4.32 25.53
N ARG A 531 -2.91 -3.88 25.91
CA ARG A 531 -4.07 -3.78 25.01
C ARG A 531 -4.07 -2.44 24.28
N LEU A 532 -4.05 -2.51 22.97
CA LEU A 532 -4.04 -1.37 22.06
C LEU A 532 -5.45 -1.07 21.54
N GLY A 533 -6.31 -2.10 21.46
CA GLY A 533 -7.57 -2.05 20.74
C GLY A 533 -7.36 -1.92 19.23
N ARG A 534 -8.46 -1.95 18.48
CA ARG A 534 -8.42 -1.86 17.02
C ARG A 534 -9.16 -0.64 16.47
N VAL A 535 -8.84 -0.31 15.23
CA VAL A 535 -9.71 0.51 14.39
C VAL A 535 -10.99 -0.29 14.18
N ARG A 536 -12.16 0.35 14.24
CA ARG A 536 -13.43 -0.32 13.94
C ARG A 536 -14.14 0.49 12.89
N GLU A 537 -14.23 -0.07 11.70
CA GLU A 537 -14.90 0.54 10.56
C GLU A 537 -16.29 -0.07 10.35
N GLU A 538 -16.53 -1.27 10.89
CA GLU A 538 -17.83 -1.92 10.84
C GLU A 538 -18.90 -1.19 11.66
N THR A 539 -20.17 -1.35 11.27
CA THR A 539 -21.28 -0.60 11.86
C THR A 539 -21.48 -0.94 13.33
N ARG A 540 -21.47 0.10 14.18
CA ARG A 540 -21.72 -0.03 15.63
C ARG A 540 -23.17 0.23 16.05
N VAL A 541 -23.97 0.85 15.18
CA VAL A 541 -25.31 1.37 15.50
C VAL A 541 -26.29 0.97 14.42
N GLY A 542 -27.41 0.34 14.78
CA GLY A 542 -28.46 0.00 13.82
C GLY A 542 -29.02 1.23 13.11
N ASN A 543 -29.63 1.04 11.93
CA ASN A 543 -30.12 2.13 11.07
C ASN A 543 -30.98 3.18 11.83
N LEU A 544 -31.72 2.77 12.85
CA LEU A 544 -32.53 3.65 13.69
C LEU A 544 -31.72 4.67 14.51
N GLY A 545 -30.58 4.28 15.07
CA GLY A 545 -29.74 5.20 15.85
C GLY A 545 -29.02 6.24 14.98
N LEU A 546 -28.76 5.91 13.71
CA LEU A 546 -28.23 6.85 12.71
C LEU A 546 -29.27 7.90 12.30
N VAL A 547 -30.52 7.47 12.07
CA VAL A 547 -31.64 8.39 11.77
C VAL A 547 -31.90 9.33 12.93
N LEU A 548 -31.93 8.82 14.17
CA LEU A 548 -32.12 9.64 15.37
C LEU A 548 -30.98 10.65 15.58
N GLY A 549 -29.73 10.25 15.28
CA GLY A 549 -28.58 11.16 15.30
C GLY A 549 -28.67 12.28 14.25
N ALA A 550 -29.07 11.95 13.02
CA ALA A 550 -29.26 12.93 11.95
C ALA A 550 -30.39 13.92 12.26
N VAL A 551 -31.52 13.42 12.76
CA VAL A 551 -32.65 14.26 13.23
C VAL A 551 -32.23 15.15 14.40
N GLY A 552 -31.43 14.64 15.33
CA GLY A 552 -30.88 15.42 16.44
C GLY A 552 -29.99 16.57 15.98
N VAL A 553 -29.12 16.36 14.99
CA VAL A 553 -28.28 17.42 14.41
C VAL A 553 -29.11 18.47 13.68
N VAL A 554 -30.10 18.05 12.88
CA VAL A 554 -31.03 18.98 12.21
C VAL A 554 -31.83 19.80 13.22
N ALA A 555 -32.29 19.18 14.31
CA ALA A 555 -33.01 19.87 15.38
C ALA A 555 -32.11 20.87 16.14
N VAL A 556 -30.84 20.55 16.37
CA VAL A 556 -29.88 21.46 17.01
C VAL A 556 -29.53 22.62 16.09
N VAL A 557 -29.26 22.37 14.81
CA VAL A 557 -28.96 23.44 13.83
C VAL A 557 -30.19 24.34 13.63
N GLY A 558 -31.38 23.75 13.47
CA GLY A 558 -32.64 24.49 13.40
C GLY A 558 -32.91 25.30 14.67
N GLY A 559 -32.66 24.73 15.86
CA GLY A 559 -32.82 25.43 17.14
C GLY A 559 -31.82 26.56 17.35
N VAL A 560 -30.58 26.42 16.86
CA VAL A 560 -29.56 27.49 16.91
C VAL A 560 -29.88 28.61 15.92
N MET A 561 -30.36 28.28 14.71
CA MET A 561 -30.82 29.27 13.73
C MET A 561 -32.03 30.06 14.25
N LEU A 562 -33.03 29.37 14.82
CA LEU A 562 -34.21 30.02 15.41
C LEU A 562 -33.87 30.86 16.65
N ARG A 563 -32.89 30.45 17.48
CA ARG A 563 -32.39 31.27 18.60
C ARG A 563 -31.55 32.46 18.15
N GLY A 564 -30.87 32.37 17.00
CA GLY A 564 -30.13 33.48 16.39
C GLY A 564 -31.08 34.59 15.93
N ASP A 565 -32.18 34.22 15.27
CA ASP A 565 -33.20 35.18 14.82
C ASP A 565 -33.97 35.84 15.97
N LEU A 566 -34.26 35.10 17.05
CA LEU A 566 -34.92 35.66 18.24
C LEU A 566 -34.05 36.67 19.00
N ARG A 567 -32.71 36.60 18.89
CA ARG A 567 -31.79 37.60 19.48
C ARG A 567 -31.54 38.79 18.56
N GLY A 568 -31.74 38.63 17.24
CA GLY A 568 -31.68 39.73 16.26
C GLY A 568 -32.93 40.61 16.24
N GLY A 569 -34.10 40.03 16.49
CA GLY A 569 -35.40 40.74 16.47
C GLY A 569 -35.67 41.67 17.67
N ALA A 570 -34.97 41.49 18.79
CA ALA A 570 -35.19 42.29 20.01
C ALA A 570 -34.41 43.62 20.07
N ARG A 571 -33.70 44.03 19.00
CA ARG A 571 -32.90 45.27 18.96
C ARG A 571 -33.38 46.33 17.97
N ARG A 572 -34.59 46.19 17.39
CA ARG A 572 -35.21 47.22 16.53
C ARG A 572 -36.67 47.48 16.90
N VAL A 573 -36.92 47.96 18.12
CA VAL A 573 -38.08 48.78 18.46
C VAL A 573 -37.62 49.76 19.54
N PHE A 574 -36.95 50.84 19.12
CA PHE A 574 -36.81 52.16 19.75
C PHE A 574 -35.72 52.89 18.96
N GLY A 575 -36.13 53.84 18.12
CA GLY A 575 -35.29 54.59 17.18
C GLY A 575 -35.98 54.75 15.84
#